data_AF-A0A223KVN9-F1
#
_entry.id   AF-A0A223KVN9-F1
#
_cell.length_a   1.000
_cell.length_b   1.000
_cell.length_c   1.000
_cell.angle_alpha   90.00
_cell.angle_beta   90.00
_cell.angle_gamma   90.00
#
_symmetry.space_group_name_H-M   'P 1'
#
loop_
_entity.id
_entity.type
_entity.pdbx_description
1 polymer ?
#
loop_
_entity_poly.entity_id
_entity_poly.type
_entity_poly.pdbx_seq_one_letter_code
_entity_poly.pdbx_strand_id
1 'polypeptide(L)'
;MTKRENLDGKILGELIYKWRKEQNITQRKVAEDTGIDEKTVSRLERGIQIPETMTLYKFCIEAKMDITQLFHDYQKEEEKQNQNEDE
;
A
#
# COMPACT_ATOMS: atom_id res chain seq x y z
N MET A 1 1.92 5.13 -16.46
CA MET A 1 2.84 5.05 -15.32
C MET A 1 4.24 4.83 -15.82
N THR A 2 5.18 5.61 -15.31
CA THR A 2 6.62 5.45 -15.55
C THR A 2 7.16 4.17 -14.91
N LYS A 3 8.38 3.73 -15.24
CA LYS A 3 9.05 2.61 -14.56
C LYS A 3 9.07 2.84 -13.04
N ARG A 4 9.35 4.09 -12.62
CA ARG A 4 9.37 4.49 -11.21
C ARG A 4 8.00 4.35 -10.55
N GLU A 5 6.96 4.92 -11.14
CA GLU A 5 5.59 4.81 -10.60
C GLU A 5 5.12 3.35 -10.49
N ASN A 6 5.50 2.49 -11.45
CA ASN A 6 5.18 1.07 -11.38
C ASN A 6 5.90 0.36 -10.21
N LEU A 7 7.15 0.73 -9.93
CA LEU A 7 7.89 0.19 -8.78
C LEU A 7 7.26 0.64 -7.46
N ASP A 8 6.95 1.94 -7.36
CA ASP A 8 6.31 2.52 -6.16
C ASP A 8 4.95 1.88 -5.89
N GLY A 9 4.15 1.69 -6.93
CA GLY A 9 2.87 0.98 -6.85
C GLY A 9 3.02 -0.43 -6.31
N LYS A 10 4.00 -1.21 -6.79
CA LYS A 10 4.25 -2.57 -6.32
C LYS A 10 4.62 -2.60 -4.84
N ILE A 11 5.59 -1.78 -4.43
CA ILE A 11 6.06 -1.75 -3.03
C ILE A 11 4.91 -1.35 -2.10
N LEU A 12 4.24 -0.22 -2.38
CA LEU A 12 3.14 0.26 -1.54
C LEU A 12 1.96 -0.72 -1.52
N GLY A 13 1.63 -1.32 -2.66
CA GLY A 13 0.56 -2.31 -2.75
C GLY A 13 0.81 -3.54 -1.87
N GLU A 14 2.03 -4.08 -1.90
CA GLU A 14 2.42 -5.20 -1.05
C GLU A 14 2.39 -4.83 0.44
N LEU A 15 2.83 -3.63 0.81
CA LEU A 15 2.80 -3.17 2.20
C LEU A 15 1.37 -3.01 2.71
N ILE A 16 0.47 -2.43 1.91
CA ILE A 16 -0.96 -2.30 2.26
C ILE A 16 -1.58 -3.70 2.40
N TYR A 17 -1.26 -4.63 1.50
CA TYR A 17 -1.74 -6.01 1.57
C TYR A 17 -1.27 -6.71 2.86
N LYS A 18 0.03 -6.61 3.19
CA LYS A 18 0.63 -7.20 4.39
C LYS A 18 -0.04 -6.66 5.65
N TRP A 19 -0.11 -5.34 5.77
CA TRP A 19 -0.81 -4.67 6.88
C TRP A 19 -2.25 -5.20 7.03
N ARG A 20 -3.02 -5.28 5.94
CA ARG A 20 -4.41 -5.77 6.01
C ARG A 20 -4.49 -7.21 6.51
N LYS A 21 -3.57 -8.06 6.05
CA LYS A 21 -3.49 -9.47 6.44
C LYS A 21 -3.09 -9.64 7.90
N GLU A 22 -2.19 -8.81 8.42
CA GLU A 22 -1.82 -8.80 9.84
C GLU A 22 -3.01 -8.46 10.75
N GLN A 23 -3.90 -7.58 10.28
CA GLN A 23 -5.15 -7.26 10.97
C GLN A 23 -6.25 -8.33 10.80
N ASN A 24 -6.03 -9.37 9.98
CA ASN A 24 -7.00 -10.43 9.67
C ASN A 24 -8.35 -9.91 9.11
N ILE A 25 -8.34 -8.83 8.33
CA ILE A 25 -9.55 -8.25 7.71
C ILE A 25 -9.57 -8.46 6.19
N THR A 26 -10.78 -8.42 5.60
CA THR A 26 -10.99 -8.55 4.15
C THR A 26 -10.84 -7.20 3.43
N GLN A 27 -10.67 -7.23 2.10
CA GLN A 27 -10.69 -6.00 1.28
C GLN A 27 -12.04 -5.28 1.42
N ARG A 28 -13.15 -6.03 1.39
CA ARG A 28 -14.49 -5.52 1.71
C ARG A 28 -14.56 -4.81 3.06
N LYS A 29 -13.94 -5.36 4.11
CA LYS A 29 -13.95 -4.72 5.42
C LYS A 29 -13.20 -3.38 5.41
N VAL A 30 -12.03 -3.33 4.77
CA VAL A 30 -11.30 -2.07 4.55
C VAL A 30 -12.17 -1.06 3.78
N ALA A 31 -12.87 -1.51 2.73
CA ALA A 31 -13.76 -0.67 1.96
C ALA A 31 -14.92 -0.09 2.80
N GLU A 32 -15.54 -0.92 3.64
CA GLU A 32 -16.59 -0.52 4.58
C GLU A 32 -16.09 0.52 5.59
N ASP A 33 -14.89 0.31 6.16
CA ASP A 33 -14.34 1.19 7.18
C ASP A 33 -13.84 2.53 6.62
N THR A 34 -13.22 2.51 5.45
CA THR A 34 -12.60 3.70 4.83
C THR A 34 -13.51 4.46 3.86
N GLY A 35 -14.64 3.85 3.47
CA GLY A 35 -15.48 4.31 2.37
C GLY A 35 -14.74 4.34 1.01
N ILE A 36 -13.66 3.58 0.86
CA ILE A 36 -12.96 3.37 -0.40
C ILE A 36 -13.63 2.21 -1.12
N ASP A 37 -13.83 2.29 -2.44
CA ASP A 37 -14.38 1.17 -3.21
C ASP A 37 -13.51 -0.09 -3.08
N GLU A 38 -14.12 -1.27 -2.88
CA GLU A 38 -13.40 -2.54 -2.72
C GLU A 38 -12.49 -2.85 -3.92
N LYS A 39 -12.89 -2.49 -5.16
CA LYS A 39 -12.03 -2.66 -6.34
C LYS A 39 -10.86 -1.70 -6.29
N THR A 40 -11.01 -0.51 -5.71
CA THR A 40 -9.88 0.40 -5.46
C THR A 40 -8.90 -0.25 -4.49
N VAL A 41 -9.35 -0.79 -3.35
CA VAL A 41 -8.49 -1.53 -2.41
C VAL A 41 -7.73 -2.65 -3.13
N SER A 42 -8.43 -3.44 -3.95
CA SER A 42 -7.81 -4.50 -4.77
C SER A 42 -6.78 -3.98 -5.79
N ARG A 43 -7.00 -2.82 -6.40
CA ARG A 43 -6.06 -2.20 -7.34
C ARG A 43 -4.83 -1.65 -6.63
N LEU A 44 -5.00 -1.08 -5.45
CA LEU A 44 -3.92 -0.60 -4.58
C LEU A 44 -3.03 -1.77 -4.18
N GLU A 45 -3.60 -2.84 -3.62
CA GLU A 45 -2.84 -4.01 -3.14
C GLU A 45 -2.06 -4.74 -4.24
N ARG A 46 -2.52 -4.64 -5.50
CA ARG A 46 -1.82 -5.20 -6.66
C ARG A 46 -0.81 -4.25 -7.30
N GLY A 47 -0.66 -3.04 -6.77
CA GLY A 47 0.20 -2.00 -7.32
C GLY A 47 -0.22 -1.46 -8.69
N ILE A 48 -1.48 -1.70 -9.09
CA ILE A 48 -2.07 -1.16 -10.34
C ILE A 48 -2.39 0.33 -10.19
N GLN A 49 -2.60 0.77 -8.94
CA GLN A 49 -2.90 2.14 -8.59
C GLN A 49 -2.08 2.52 -7.37
N ILE A 50 -1.50 3.71 -7.40
CA ILE A 50 -0.83 4.31 -6.24
C ILE A 50 -1.91 4.99 -5.39
N PRO A 51 -1.89 4.83 -4.06
CA PRO A 51 -2.84 5.51 -3.20
C PRO A 51 -2.59 7.03 -3.22
N GLU A 52 -3.65 7.79 -3.49
CA GLU A 52 -3.61 9.24 -3.30
C GLU A 52 -3.47 9.58 -1.82
N THR A 53 -3.02 10.79 -1.51
CA THR A 53 -2.86 11.26 -0.12
C THR A 53 -4.12 11.10 0.71
N MET A 54 -5.30 11.39 0.15
CA MET A 54 -6.58 11.21 0.85
C MET A 54 -6.92 9.73 1.09
N THR A 55 -6.47 8.84 0.21
CA THR A 55 -6.61 7.39 0.41
C THR A 55 -5.74 6.95 1.59
N LEU A 56 -4.46 7.32 1.61
CA LEU A 56 -3.57 7.03 2.74
C LEU A 56 -4.11 7.58 4.05
N TYR A 57 -4.62 8.81 4.06
CA TYR A 57 -5.23 9.41 5.23
C TYR A 57 -6.38 8.56 5.80
N LYS A 58 -7.26 8.04 4.94
CA LYS A 58 -8.35 7.14 5.35
C LYS A 58 -7.84 5.82 5.94
N PHE A 59 -6.78 5.24 5.35
CA PHE A 59 -6.13 4.06 5.93
C PHE A 59 -5.56 4.34 7.33
N CYS A 60 -5.03 5.55 7.56
CA CYS A 60 -4.49 5.94 8.85
C CYS A 60 -5.57 6.12 9.91
N ILE A 61 -6.63 6.86 9.59
CA ILE A 61 -7.67 7.21 10.57
C ILE A 61 -8.62 6.04 10.83
N GLU A 62 -9.16 5.43 9.77
CA GLU A 62 -10.24 4.44 9.91
C GLU A 62 -9.68 3.04 10.13
N ALA A 63 -8.59 2.74 9.44
CA ALA A 63 -7.94 1.44 9.51
C ALA A 63 -6.83 1.38 10.57
N LYS A 64 -6.45 2.51 11.19
CA LYS A 64 -5.36 2.59 12.19
C LYS A 64 -4.01 2.12 11.65
N MET A 65 -3.76 2.33 10.36
CA MET A 65 -2.45 2.11 9.77
C MET A 65 -1.46 3.16 10.29
N ASP A 66 -0.29 2.71 10.75
CA ASP A 66 0.79 3.62 11.14
C ASP A 66 1.53 4.09 9.88
N ILE A 67 1.36 5.37 9.56
CA ILE A 67 1.98 5.98 8.37
C ILE A 67 3.50 6.07 8.48
N THR A 68 4.03 6.26 9.70
CA THR A 68 5.48 6.33 9.93
C THR A 68 6.09 4.96 9.69
N GLN A 69 5.46 3.91 10.20
CA GLN A 69 5.90 2.54 9.95
C GLN A 69 5.81 2.18 8.46
N LEU A 70 4.72 2.56 7.77
CA LEU A 70 4.56 2.35 6.33
C LEU A 70 5.73 2.94 5.53
N PHE A 71 6.12 4.19 5.83
CA PHE A 71 7.22 4.84 5.10
C PHE A 71 8.58 4.23 5.43
N HIS A 72 8.83 3.84 6.68
CA HIS A 72 10.04 3.11 7.03
C HIS A 72 10.15 1.79 6.27
N ASP A 73 9.05 1.04 6.15
CA ASP A 73 9.06 -0.24 5.43
C ASP A 73 9.19 -0.02 3.91
N TYR A 74 8.59 1.04 3.38
CA TYR A 74 8.79 1.44 1.98
C TYR A 74 10.26 1.71 1.66
N GLN A 75 10.96 2.50 2.49
CA GLN A 75 12.39 2.79 2.30
C GLN A 75 13.23 1.51 2.27
N LYS A 76 12.97 0.58 3.20
CA LYS A 76 13.66 -0.72 3.22
C LYS A 76 13.41 -1.56 1.98
N GLU A 77 12.18 -1.60 1.47
CA GLU A 77 11.87 -2.34 0.26
C GLU A 77 12.45 -1.68 -0.99
N GLU A 78 12.47 -0.35 -1.06
CA GLU A 78 13.10 0.41 -2.14
C GLU A 78 14.61 0.13 -2.22
N GLU A 79 15.31 0.16 -1.08
CA GLU A 79 16.75 -0.14 -0.99
C GLU A 79 17.08 -1.55 -1.50
N LYS A 80 16.28 -2.56 -1.12
CA LYS A 80 16.45 -3.94 -1.59
C LYS A 80 16.28 -4.07 -3.10
N GLN A 81 15.30 -3.38 -3.68
CA GLN A 81 15.05 -3.43 -5.12
C GLN A 81 16.20 -2.79 -5.91
N ASN A 82 16.78 -1.70 -5.39
CA ASN A 82 17.94 -1.06 -6.01
C ASN A 82 19.19 -1.96 -5.97
N GLN A 83 19.42 -2.67 -4.85
CA GLN A 83 20.56 -3.60 -4.73
C GLN A 83 20.46 -4.80 -5.69
N ASN A 84 19.25 -5.26 -6.01
CA ASN A 84 19.03 -6.35 -6.96
C ASN A 84 19.14 -5.93 -8.44
N GLU A 85 19.10 -4.63 -8.76
CA GLU A 85 19.30 -4.15 -10.14
C GLU A 85 20.80 -4.04 -10.50
N ASP A 86 21.69 -4.07 -9.51
CA ASP A 86 23.15 -3.97 -9.67
C ASP A 86 23.87 -5.35 -9.72
N GLU A 87 23.14 -6.46 -9.56
CA GLU A 87 23.61 -7.86 -9.71
C GLU A 87 23.15 -8.50 -11.02
#